data_AF-A0ABD1DLY2-F1
#
_entry.id   AF-A0ABD1DLY2-F1
#
_cell.length_a   1.000
_cell.length_b   1.000
_cell.length_c   1.000
_cell.angle_alpha   90.00
_cell.angle_beta   90.00
_cell.angle_gamma   90.00
#
_symmetry.space_group_name_H-M   'P 1'
#
loop_
_entity.id
_entity.type
_entity.pdbx_description
1 polymer ?
#
loop_
_entity_poly.entity_id
_entity_poly.type
_entity_poly.pdbx_seq_one_letter_code
_entity_poly.pdbx_strand_id
1 'polypeptide(L)'
;MLQIRYITTMTHGWKALLVVIFVACTAQEDPIQYSAALIRYLADQSPGIFDCWIFQLSTDPEQHEAMEELLQTNKLADIPKRLIRSTNPRISIERQPKLLLIFGDYHIAALRELFALVFEPDFKESMKIIVFHQCAEKEIGRILSVFVSAKLFNVILVRTSYLQLHYTNRYRYELVARSDAVDFADLFVDQTANLAGHSLRISFDSVSMETIFSTSKEMFNGRTLEWILRTFEHINGTWEFHKRICREDEREERCFRRKRLFDAKTTFDFVLEPFTYDHVDIITFILSNVYESKIIAYMTSYPNVANPRSLEDLLQAGVVIVTDDADSYGVKIDPRFDRVFKYNPSYGSEMFDPSNTHFAYCGRSREIQFFVDHPKSHDPQTKLSRLIILDRFAIGLVVPFYFIGRRNPLRDRFRQCEIAFQEAGLMDFWSVKFLHQTFGMKYVVRLSDAAGSTGNHLGMDKLGPVCVLWIVGCGLAALVFAGEWGWVLIQIRGRIWV
;
A
#
# COMPACT_ATOMS: atom_id res chain seq x y z
N MET A 1 49.25 73.79 21.61
CA MET A 1 48.50 73.37 22.81
C MET A 1 47.02 73.40 22.44
N LEU A 2 46.26 72.33 22.72
CA LEU A 2 44.86 72.08 22.31
C LEU A 2 44.62 71.60 20.87
N GLN A 3 44.88 70.32 20.56
CA GLN A 3 44.09 69.57 19.55
C GLN A 3 44.35 68.04 19.46
N ILE A 4 44.71 67.34 20.54
CA ILE A 4 44.94 65.86 20.49
C ILE A 4 44.38 65.14 21.73
N ARG A 5 43.10 65.37 22.07
CA ARG A 5 42.46 64.68 23.22
C ARG A 5 41.07 64.08 22.96
N TYR A 6 40.60 64.02 21.71
CA TYR A 6 39.23 63.54 21.40
C TYR A 6 39.14 62.17 20.72
N ILE A 7 40.24 61.45 20.49
CA ILE A 7 40.22 60.18 19.73
C ILE A 7 40.21 58.93 20.65
N THR A 8 40.54 59.05 21.93
CA THR A 8 40.64 57.89 22.84
C THR A 8 39.35 57.51 23.56
N THR A 9 38.29 58.33 23.53
CA THR A 9 36.98 57.99 24.15
C THR A 9 36.01 57.31 23.18
N MET A 10 36.29 57.31 21.87
CA MET A 10 35.42 56.69 20.86
C MET A 10 35.71 55.19 20.63
N THR A 11 36.83 54.68 21.16
CA THR A 11 37.23 53.27 21.02
C THR A 11 36.63 52.31 22.05
N HIS A 12 35.87 52.81 23.03
CA HIS A 12 35.18 51.96 24.02
C HIS A 12 33.67 51.83 23.77
N GLY A 13 33.04 52.84 23.14
CA GLY A 13 31.61 52.81 22.81
C GLY A 13 31.24 51.73 21.78
N TRP A 14 32.04 51.55 20.73
CA TRP A 14 31.77 50.54 19.69
C TRP A 14 31.95 49.09 20.18
N LYS A 15 32.82 48.86 21.18
CA LYS A 15 32.97 47.54 21.81
C LYS A 15 31.74 47.20 22.65
N ALA A 16 31.20 48.16 23.39
CA ALA A 16 29.94 47.97 24.12
C ALA A 16 28.75 47.77 23.17
N LEU A 17 28.68 48.53 22.06
CA LEU A 17 27.64 48.36 21.05
C LEU A 17 27.75 47.00 20.33
N LEU A 18 28.95 46.54 19.99
CA LEU A 18 29.17 45.21 19.43
C LEU A 18 28.78 44.11 20.41
N VAL A 19 29.07 44.25 21.70
CA VAL A 19 28.63 43.28 22.73
C VAL A 19 27.11 43.29 22.88
N VAL A 20 26.44 44.44 22.88
CA VAL A 20 24.98 44.52 22.95
C VAL A 20 24.32 43.97 21.68
N ILE A 21 24.88 44.20 20.49
CA ILE A 21 24.39 43.64 19.22
C ILE A 21 24.65 42.12 19.18
N PHE A 22 25.81 41.64 19.66
CA PHE A 22 26.11 40.21 19.72
C PHE A 22 25.19 39.49 20.72
N VAL A 23 24.90 40.11 21.87
CA VAL A 23 23.99 39.56 22.89
C VAL A 23 22.52 39.63 22.45
N ALA A 24 22.11 40.68 21.73
CA ALA A 24 20.75 40.79 21.19
C ALA A 24 20.49 39.84 20.01
N CYS A 25 21.52 39.40 19.28
CA CYS A 25 21.40 38.44 18.19
C CYS A 25 21.49 36.96 18.63
N THR A 26 21.86 36.67 19.87
CA THR A 26 21.83 35.29 20.42
C THR A 26 20.67 35.12 21.40
N ALA A 27 19.51 35.70 21.10
CA ALA A 27 18.28 35.34 21.80
C ALA A 27 17.98 33.87 21.46
N GLN A 28 18.50 32.98 22.31
CA GLN A 28 18.32 31.55 22.17
C GLN A 28 16.83 31.27 22.26
N GLU A 29 16.25 30.71 21.20
CA GLU A 29 14.84 30.35 21.19
C GLU A 29 14.57 29.34 22.30
N ASP A 30 13.54 29.61 23.09
CA ASP A 30 13.08 28.71 24.13
C ASP A 30 12.57 27.39 23.49
N PRO A 31 13.10 26.22 23.90
CA PRO A 31 12.69 24.92 23.38
C PRO A 31 11.19 24.66 23.46
N ILE A 32 10.52 25.19 24.49
CA ILE A 32 9.08 25.01 24.70
C ILE A 32 8.29 25.86 23.71
N GLN A 33 8.63 27.14 23.54
CA GLN A 33 8.02 27.98 22.51
C GLN A 33 8.24 27.45 21.09
N TYR A 34 9.45 26.97 20.78
CA TYR A 34 9.77 26.35 19.50
C TYR A 34 8.90 25.11 19.25
N SER A 35 8.82 24.22 20.25
CA SER A 35 8.03 23.00 20.14
C SER A 35 6.54 23.27 20.02
N ALA A 36 6.00 24.26 20.75
CA ALA A 36 4.60 24.68 20.61
C ALA A 36 4.30 25.19 19.19
N ALA A 37 5.20 25.99 18.62
CA ALA A 37 5.08 26.48 17.24
C ALA A 37 5.15 25.34 16.21
N LEU A 38 6.07 24.39 16.41
CA LEU A 38 6.17 23.19 15.58
C LEU A 38 4.90 22.35 15.63
N ILE A 39 4.38 22.04 16.82
CA ILE A 39 3.15 21.25 16.98
C ILE A 39 1.98 21.94 16.27
N ARG A 40 1.86 23.26 16.41
CA ARG A 40 0.83 24.03 15.73
C ARG A 40 0.97 23.93 14.20
N TYR A 41 2.17 24.12 13.68
CA TYR A 41 2.46 23.94 12.26
C TYR A 41 2.06 22.54 11.76
N LEU A 42 2.40 21.49 12.51
CA LEU A 42 2.03 20.12 12.17
C LEU A 42 0.52 19.88 12.15
N ALA A 43 -0.21 20.51 13.09
CA ALA A 43 -1.67 20.47 13.14
C ALA A 43 -2.29 21.18 11.93
N ASP A 44 -1.79 22.37 11.58
CA ASP A 44 -2.27 23.16 10.44
C ASP A 44 -2.05 22.45 9.09
N GLN A 45 -0.97 21.67 8.96
CA GLN A 45 -0.66 20.90 7.74
C GLN A 45 -1.39 19.55 7.65
N SER A 46 -2.05 19.10 8.71
CA SER A 46 -2.65 17.77 8.76
C SER A 46 -4.15 17.81 8.45
N PRO A 47 -4.64 17.06 7.45
CA PRO A 47 -6.07 16.97 7.21
C PRO A 47 -6.79 16.19 8.31
N GLY A 48 -7.99 16.64 8.66
CA GLY A 48 -8.82 16.05 9.71
C GLY A 48 -8.40 16.48 11.13
N ILE A 49 -8.94 15.81 12.15
CA ILE A 49 -8.60 16.16 13.53
C ILE A 49 -7.21 15.63 13.91
N PHE A 50 -6.39 16.51 14.47
CA PHE A 50 -5.00 16.28 14.86
C PHE A 50 -4.91 15.87 16.33
N ASP A 51 -4.92 14.57 16.61
CA ASP A 51 -4.78 14.07 17.98
C ASP A 51 -3.30 14.03 18.38
N CYS A 52 -2.98 14.72 19.48
CA CYS A 52 -1.67 14.75 20.10
C CYS A 52 -1.67 13.89 21.37
N TRP A 53 -0.86 12.82 21.37
CA TRP A 53 -0.68 11.98 22.55
C TRP A 53 0.58 12.39 23.29
N ILE A 54 0.52 12.38 24.61
CA ILE A 54 1.59 12.84 25.48
C ILE A 54 1.91 11.72 26.45
N PHE A 55 3.15 11.31 26.48
CA PHE A 55 3.62 10.24 27.33
C PHE A 55 4.72 10.74 28.25
N GLN A 56 4.48 10.60 29.57
CA GLN A 56 5.45 10.97 30.59
C GLN A 56 6.20 9.72 31.05
N LEU A 57 7.46 9.58 30.63
CA LEU A 57 8.43 8.59 31.12
C LEU A 57 9.19 9.10 32.34
N SER A 58 9.45 10.40 32.41
CA SER A 58 10.31 10.95 33.45
C SER A 58 9.59 11.12 34.78
N THR A 59 10.28 10.79 35.87
CA THR A 59 9.93 11.23 37.23
C THR A 59 10.59 12.54 37.61
N ASP A 60 11.42 13.11 36.72
CA ASP A 60 12.09 14.40 36.93
C ASP A 60 11.07 15.55 36.97
N PRO A 61 11.04 16.35 38.06
CA PRO A 61 10.16 17.50 38.16
C PRO A 61 10.40 18.54 37.07
N GLU A 62 11.63 18.74 36.58
CA GLU A 62 11.91 19.73 35.54
C GLU A 62 11.25 19.35 34.20
N GLN A 63 11.32 18.06 33.83
CA GLN A 63 10.61 17.56 32.65
C GLN A 63 9.09 17.64 32.81
N HIS A 64 8.58 17.46 34.02
CA HIS A 64 7.16 17.61 34.31
C HIS A 64 6.72 19.07 34.16
N GLU A 65 7.49 20.01 34.69
CA GLU A 65 7.25 21.46 34.53
C GLU A 65 7.28 21.87 33.06
N ALA A 66 8.30 21.45 32.31
CA ALA A 66 8.40 21.70 30.87
C ALA A 66 7.20 21.14 30.08
N MET A 67 6.70 19.95 30.45
CA MET A 67 5.50 19.37 29.84
C MET A 67 4.24 20.19 30.17
N GLU A 68 4.05 20.58 31.43
CA GLU A 68 2.91 21.39 31.86
C GLU A 68 2.95 22.79 31.21
N GLU A 69 4.12 23.40 31.14
CA GLU A 69 4.33 24.67 30.44
C GLU A 69 3.93 24.56 28.96
N LEU A 70 4.41 23.53 28.26
CA LEU A 70 4.03 23.28 26.86
C LEU A 70 2.51 23.13 26.72
N LEU A 71 1.89 22.36 27.63
CA LEU A 71 0.47 22.07 27.63
C LEU A 71 -0.41 23.31 27.85
N GLN A 72 0.06 24.26 28.66
CA GLN A 72 -0.59 25.52 29.01
C GLN A 72 -0.40 26.61 27.95
N THR A 73 0.47 26.40 26.95
CA THR A 73 0.62 27.38 25.87
C THR A 73 -0.69 27.59 25.09
N ASN A 74 -1.09 28.86 24.94
CA ASN A 74 -2.31 29.24 24.21
C ASN A 74 -2.29 28.79 22.73
N LYS A 75 -1.09 28.57 22.15
CA LYS A 75 -0.92 28.09 20.77
C LYS A 75 -1.49 26.68 20.54
N LEU A 76 -1.63 25.89 21.61
CA LEU A 76 -2.10 24.51 21.56
C LEU A 76 -3.50 24.34 22.16
N ALA A 77 -4.23 25.43 22.43
CA ALA A 77 -5.50 25.39 23.16
C ALA A 77 -6.60 24.60 22.43
N ASP A 78 -6.58 24.60 21.09
CA ASP A 78 -7.57 23.96 20.23
C ASP A 78 -7.18 22.54 19.76
N ILE A 79 -5.96 22.09 20.09
CA ILE A 79 -5.46 20.76 19.69
C ILE A 79 -5.86 19.72 20.73
N PRO A 80 -6.60 18.65 20.36
CA PRO A 80 -6.92 17.56 21.28
C PRO A 80 -5.66 16.88 21.83
N LYS A 81 -5.56 16.84 23.16
CA LYS A 81 -4.43 16.24 23.88
C LYS A 81 -4.89 15.04 24.69
N ARG A 82 -4.13 13.95 24.64
CA ARG A 82 -4.34 12.77 25.50
C ARG A 82 -3.08 12.48 26.29
N LEU A 83 -3.14 12.68 27.60
CA LEU A 83 -2.05 12.30 28.50
C LEU A 83 -2.13 10.80 28.83
N ILE A 84 -1.03 10.09 28.64
CA ILE A 84 -0.87 8.68 28.91
C ILE A 84 0.19 8.52 29.99
N ARG A 85 -0.20 7.88 31.10
CA ARG A 85 0.70 7.61 32.23
C ARG A 85 1.28 6.20 32.09
N SER A 86 2.57 6.06 32.38
CA SER A 86 3.34 4.82 32.16
C SER A 86 2.79 3.56 32.87
N THR A 87 1.96 3.73 33.91
CA THR A 87 1.50 2.62 34.76
C THR A 87 0.63 1.57 34.07
N ASN A 88 0.21 1.75 32.80
CA ASN A 88 -0.59 0.76 32.08
C ASN A 88 -0.19 0.67 30.59
N PRO A 89 0.70 -0.28 30.21
CA PRO A 89 1.25 -0.35 28.85
C PRO A 89 0.25 -0.81 27.78
N ARG A 90 -0.87 -1.40 28.20
CA ARG A 90 -1.93 -1.87 27.28
C ARG A 90 -2.82 -0.73 26.82
N ILE A 91 -2.28 0.11 25.96
CA ILE A 91 -3.01 1.20 25.33
C ILE A 91 -3.82 0.62 24.16
N SER A 92 -5.13 0.53 24.33
CA SER A 92 -6.03 0.29 23.20
C SER A 92 -6.08 1.54 22.33
N ILE A 93 -5.61 1.44 21.09
CA ILE A 93 -5.67 2.52 20.11
C ILE A 93 -7.01 2.41 19.36
N GLU A 94 -8.03 3.08 19.87
CA GLU A 94 -9.28 3.29 19.12
C GLU A 94 -9.06 4.26 17.94
N ARG A 95 -8.20 5.26 18.16
CA ARG A 95 -7.86 6.28 17.16
C ARG A 95 -6.37 6.55 17.16
N GLN A 96 -5.78 6.51 15.97
CA GLN A 96 -4.34 6.69 15.76
C GLN A 96 -3.95 8.16 15.95
N PRO A 97 -3.02 8.49 16.88
CA PRO A 97 -2.51 9.84 16.99
C PRO A 97 -1.74 10.26 15.74
N LYS A 98 -1.75 11.56 15.45
CA LYS A 98 -0.90 12.14 14.39
C LYS A 98 0.49 12.50 14.95
N LEU A 99 0.54 12.76 16.24
CA LEU A 99 1.72 13.21 16.96
C LEU A 99 1.82 12.51 18.32
N LEU A 100 3.00 12.01 18.64
CA LEU A 100 3.35 11.47 19.95
C LEU A 100 4.46 12.31 20.57
N LEU A 101 4.17 12.94 21.70
CA LEU A 101 5.13 13.65 22.53
C LEU A 101 5.58 12.71 23.66
N ILE A 102 6.89 12.65 23.90
CA ILE A 102 7.46 11.81 24.95
C ILE A 102 8.39 12.68 25.80
N PHE A 103 8.12 12.75 27.10
CA PHE A 103 8.94 13.47 28.08
C PHE A 103 9.64 12.45 28.98
N GLY A 104 10.97 12.38 28.93
CA GLY A 104 11.70 11.31 29.60
C GLY A 104 13.13 11.68 29.97
N ASP A 105 13.55 11.28 31.17
CA ASP A 105 14.96 10.96 31.41
C ASP A 105 15.19 9.49 31.05
N TYR A 106 16.19 9.24 30.22
CA TYR A 106 16.39 7.98 29.53
C TYR A 106 17.44 7.11 30.22
N HIS A 107 17.20 6.83 31.50
CA HIS A 107 17.87 5.74 32.18
C HIS A 107 17.41 4.37 31.64
N ILE A 108 18.14 3.30 31.96
CA ILE A 108 17.89 1.94 31.45
C ILE A 108 16.45 1.47 31.71
N ALA A 109 15.86 1.79 32.87
CA ALA A 109 14.47 1.43 33.19
C ALA A 109 13.46 2.14 32.26
N ALA A 110 13.65 3.45 32.03
CA ALA A 110 12.81 4.24 31.13
C ALA A 110 12.93 3.78 29.67
N LEU A 111 14.10 3.30 29.23
CA LEU A 111 14.26 2.72 27.90
C LEU A 111 13.43 1.43 27.71
N ARG A 112 13.26 0.62 28.77
CA ARG A 112 12.40 -0.57 28.72
C ARG A 112 10.92 -0.19 28.59
N GLU A 113 10.49 0.84 29.32
CA GLU A 113 9.13 1.37 29.22
C GLU A 113 8.87 2.02 27.87
N LEU A 114 9.83 2.79 27.35
CA LEU A 114 9.79 3.33 25.99
C LEU A 114 9.68 2.20 24.96
N PHE A 115 10.45 1.12 25.12
CA PHE A 115 10.37 -0.02 24.23
C PHE A 115 8.96 -0.63 24.23
N ALA A 116 8.38 -0.91 25.41
CA ALA A 116 7.02 -1.43 25.52
C ALA A 116 5.99 -0.47 24.89
N LEU A 117 6.10 0.84 25.18
CA LEU A 117 5.23 1.88 24.63
C LEU A 117 5.23 1.90 23.11
N VAL A 118 6.39 1.72 22.47
CA VAL A 118 6.52 1.91 21.01
C VAL A 118 6.27 0.60 20.26
N PHE A 119 6.54 -0.56 20.87
CA PHE A 119 6.35 -1.87 20.26
C PHE A 119 4.95 -2.45 20.41
N GLU A 120 4.32 -2.34 21.58
CA GLU A 120 3.03 -2.98 21.83
C GLU A 120 1.88 -2.36 21.02
N PRO A 121 1.68 -1.03 21.02
CA PRO A 121 0.58 -0.40 20.31
C PRO A 121 0.86 -0.34 18.81
N ASP A 122 -0.09 -0.64 17.92
CA ASP A 122 0.12 -0.63 16.46
C ASP A 122 0.14 0.78 15.86
N PHE A 123 1.10 1.63 16.27
CA PHE A 123 1.26 2.96 15.70
C PHE A 123 1.53 2.92 14.20
N LYS A 124 0.93 3.85 13.46
CA LYS A 124 1.23 4.09 12.05
C LYS A 124 2.67 4.58 11.85
N GLU A 125 3.31 4.09 10.80
CA GLU A 125 4.66 4.48 10.36
C GLU A 125 4.80 5.99 10.04
N SER A 126 3.70 6.63 9.64
CA SER A 126 3.63 8.06 9.32
C SER A 126 3.43 8.96 10.54
N MET A 127 3.27 8.40 11.74
CA MET A 127 3.15 9.16 12.99
C MET A 127 4.43 9.96 13.25
N LYS A 128 4.29 11.24 13.60
CA LYS A 128 5.42 12.09 14.00
C LYS A 128 5.66 11.95 15.50
N ILE A 129 6.92 11.87 15.90
CA ILE A 129 7.32 11.67 17.29
C ILE A 129 8.29 12.77 17.70
N ILE A 130 8.01 13.44 18.81
CA ILE A 130 8.87 14.43 19.42
C ILE A 130 9.25 13.94 20.81
N VAL A 131 10.54 13.78 21.03
CA VAL A 131 11.10 13.28 22.28
C VAL A 131 11.82 14.42 22.99
N PHE A 132 11.31 14.83 24.14
CA PHE A 132 11.95 15.80 25.01
C PHE A 132 12.93 15.08 25.94
N HIS A 133 14.19 15.54 25.95
CA HIS A 133 15.24 14.93 26.75
C HIS A 133 16.20 15.97 27.36
N GLN A 134 16.95 15.53 28.37
CA GLN A 134 18.13 16.21 28.91
C GLN A 134 19.38 15.32 28.91
N CYS A 135 19.29 14.13 28.33
CA CYS A 135 20.36 13.14 28.39
C CYS A 135 21.63 13.56 27.62
N ALA A 136 22.76 12.94 27.97
CA ALA A 136 24.02 13.11 27.28
C ALA A 136 23.97 12.52 25.86
N GLU A 137 24.79 13.05 24.95
CA GLU A 137 24.82 12.63 23.53
C GLU A 137 25.03 11.12 23.34
N LYS A 138 25.74 10.45 24.24
CA LYS A 138 25.96 9.00 24.20
C LYS A 138 24.68 8.18 24.36
N GLU A 139 23.66 8.71 25.05
CA GLU A 139 22.38 8.03 25.27
C GLU A 139 21.40 8.23 24.11
N ILE A 140 21.57 9.29 23.31
CA ILE A 140 20.72 9.62 22.16
C ILE A 140 20.64 8.44 21.17
N GLY A 141 21.79 7.82 20.86
CA GLY A 141 21.85 6.65 19.98
C GLY A 141 21.03 5.46 20.50
N ARG A 142 20.97 5.25 21.82
CA ARG A 142 20.17 4.19 22.43
C ARG A 142 18.68 4.47 22.34
N ILE A 143 18.26 5.71 22.61
CA ILE A 143 16.85 6.14 22.47
C ILE A 143 16.39 5.93 21.03
N LEU A 144 17.15 6.42 20.06
CA LEU A 144 16.84 6.27 18.64
C LEU A 144 16.79 4.81 18.20
N SER A 145 17.66 3.95 18.75
CA SER A 145 17.64 2.51 18.44
C SER A 145 16.32 1.84 18.81
N VAL A 146 15.60 2.33 19.82
CA VAL A 146 14.27 1.81 20.20
C VAL A 146 13.27 2.07 19.08
N PHE A 147 13.21 3.30 18.57
CA PHE A 147 12.31 3.68 17.49
C PHE A 147 12.67 3.02 16.16
N VAL A 148 13.97 2.93 15.84
CA VAL A 148 14.45 2.21 14.65
C VAL A 148 14.04 0.74 14.70
N SER A 149 14.17 0.11 15.87
CA SER A 149 13.75 -1.29 16.05
C SER A 149 12.24 -1.45 15.90
N ALA A 150 11.46 -0.44 16.29
CA ALA A 150 10.01 -0.39 16.14
C ALA A 150 9.54 0.08 14.74
N LYS A 151 10.49 0.35 13.83
CA LYS A 151 10.28 0.91 12.49
C LYS A 151 9.50 2.24 12.47
N LEU A 152 9.73 3.09 13.46
CA LEU A 152 9.21 4.46 13.49
C LEU A 152 10.39 5.40 13.22
N PHE A 153 10.41 6.02 12.04
CA PHE A 153 11.56 6.80 11.59
C PHE A 153 11.34 8.32 11.66
N ASN A 154 10.09 8.77 11.80
CA ASN A 154 9.72 10.18 11.93
C ASN A 154 9.89 10.64 13.39
N VAL A 155 11.12 10.63 13.88
CA VAL A 155 11.46 10.94 15.28
C VAL A 155 12.44 12.10 15.33
N ILE A 156 12.08 13.13 16.09
CA ILE A 156 12.98 14.21 16.48
C ILE A 156 13.13 14.19 18.00
N LEU A 157 14.34 14.45 18.47
CA LEU A 157 14.68 14.63 19.86
C LEU A 157 14.97 16.12 20.06
N VAL A 158 14.28 16.72 21.03
CA VAL A 158 14.43 18.12 21.41
C VAL A 158 15.05 18.16 22.79
N ARG A 159 16.21 18.79 22.90
CA ARG A 159 16.82 19.05 24.19
C ARG A 159 16.08 20.19 24.88
N THR A 160 15.72 20.00 26.15
CA THR A 160 14.91 20.97 26.91
C THR A 160 15.75 22.00 27.66
N SER A 161 17.01 21.71 27.97
CA SER A 161 17.92 22.66 28.63
C SER A 161 18.36 23.81 27.71
N TYR A 162 18.39 23.55 26.41
CA TYR A 162 18.67 24.51 25.36
C TYR A 162 18.22 23.93 24.04
N LEU A 163 17.84 24.78 23.07
CA LEU A 163 17.33 24.27 21.79
C LEU A 163 18.44 23.55 21.04
N GLN A 164 18.36 22.23 21.02
CA GLN A 164 19.20 21.36 20.21
C GLN A 164 18.31 20.24 19.71
N LEU A 165 18.35 20.01 18.40
CA LEU A 165 17.53 19.04 17.71
C LEU A 165 18.42 17.89 17.26
N HIS A 166 18.01 16.67 17.59
CA HIS A 166 18.65 15.46 17.08
C HIS A 166 17.63 14.62 16.33
N TYR A 167 17.99 14.13 15.16
CA TYR A 167 17.18 13.18 14.41
C TYR A 167 18.06 12.28 13.58
N THR A 168 17.52 11.14 13.18
CA THR A 168 18.27 10.17 12.38
C THR A 168 17.73 10.09 10.98
N ASN A 169 18.63 10.17 10.01
CA ASN A 169 18.34 9.76 8.65
C ASN A 169 18.74 8.28 8.52
N ARG A 170 17.75 7.40 8.70
CA ARG A 170 17.98 5.95 8.84
C ARG A 170 18.71 5.36 7.65
N TYR A 171 18.30 5.72 6.43
CA TYR A 171 18.85 5.14 5.21
C TYR A 171 20.24 5.67 4.86
N ARG A 172 20.61 6.84 5.40
CA ARG A 172 21.98 7.39 5.31
C ARG A 172 22.87 6.99 6.48
N TYR A 173 22.31 6.29 7.48
CA TYR A 173 22.99 5.97 8.74
C TYR A 173 23.58 7.21 9.43
N GLU A 174 22.93 8.36 9.27
CA GLU A 174 23.42 9.65 9.73
C GLU A 174 22.60 10.11 10.94
N LEU A 175 23.29 10.48 12.02
CA LEU A 175 22.71 11.23 13.14
C LEU A 175 22.96 12.71 12.89
N VAL A 176 21.90 13.47 12.69
CA VAL A 176 21.98 14.91 12.50
C VAL A 176 21.73 15.60 13.83
N ALA A 177 22.62 16.52 14.20
CA ALA A 177 22.47 17.40 15.34
C ALA A 177 22.46 18.86 14.86
N ARG A 178 21.47 19.64 15.29
CA ARG A 178 21.35 21.07 14.98
C ARG A 178 21.20 21.85 16.28
N SER A 179 22.03 22.87 16.46
CA SER A 179 21.99 23.74 17.63
C SER A 179 21.10 24.97 17.44
N ASP A 180 20.65 25.21 16.20
CA ASP A 180 19.79 26.32 15.85
C ASP A 180 18.38 25.83 15.52
N ALA A 181 17.42 26.75 15.56
CA ALA A 181 16.07 26.52 15.07
C ALA A 181 16.11 26.07 13.60
N VAL A 182 15.38 25.00 13.29
CA VAL A 182 15.28 24.45 11.93
C VAL A 182 13.89 24.80 11.40
N ASP A 183 13.78 25.06 10.09
CA ASP A 183 12.46 25.23 9.48
C ASP A 183 11.61 23.98 9.72
N PHE A 184 10.35 24.18 10.11
CA PHE A 184 9.45 23.08 10.42
C PHE A 184 9.19 22.16 9.23
N ALA A 185 9.31 22.66 7.99
CA ALA A 185 9.23 21.85 6.78
C ALA A 185 10.39 20.86 6.65
N ASP A 186 11.55 21.18 7.21
CA ASP A 186 12.79 20.40 7.08
C ASP A 186 13.01 19.39 8.22
N LEU A 187 12.18 19.41 9.27
CA LEU A 187 12.36 18.54 10.43
C LEU A 187 11.96 17.08 10.19
N PHE A 188 10.81 16.86 9.53
CA PHE A 188 10.29 15.53 9.24
C PHE A 188 10.49 15.21 7.77
N VAL A 189 11.77 15.13 7.37
CA VAL A 189 12.15 14.80 5.99
C VAL A 189 11.60 13.43 5.62
N ASP A 190 11.03 13.35 4.42
CA ASP A 190 10.62 12.10 3.82
C ASP A 190 11.84 11.23 3.49
N GLN A 191 12.21 10.37 4.44
CA GLN A 191 13.36 9.48 4.31
C GLN A 191 13.15 8.42 3.21
N THR A 192 11.91 8.22 2.73
CA THR A 192 11.61 7.26 1.65
C THR A 192 11.86 7.82 0.26
N ALA A 193 12.07 9.13 0.12
CA ALA A 193 12.35 9.77 -1.16
C ALA A 193 13.73 9.38 -1.71
N ASN A 194 14.68 9.04 -0.84
CA ASN A 194 16.02 8.61 -1.24
C ASN A 194 16.61 7.65 -0.21
N LEU A 195 16.69 6.38 -0.60
CA LEU A 195 17.23 5.30 0.22
C LEU A 195 18.76 5.25 0.25
N ALA A 196 19.46 6.13 -0.47
CA ALA A 196 20.92 6.24 -0.48
C ALA A 196 21.64 4.91 -0.74
N GLY A 197 21.10 4.09 -1.64
CA GLY A 197 21.64 2.77 -1.97
C GLY A 197 21.36 1.70 -0.91
N HIS A 198 20.45 1.95 0.04
CA HIS A 198 20.06 0.94 1.01
C HIS A 198 19.36 -0.24 0.32
N SER A 199 19.80 -1.45 0.66
CA SER A 199 19.31 -2.70 0.08
C SER A 199 18.07 -3.20 0.79
N LEU A 200 16.97 -3.34 0.05
CA LEU A 200 15.74 -3.95 0.56
C LEU A 200 15.61 -5.41 0.18
N ARG A 201 15.04 -6.17 1.10
CA ARG A 201 14.90 -7.62 0.95
C ARG A 201 13.52 -7.97 0.44
N ILE A 202 13.48 -8.60 -0.73
CA ILE A 202 12.26 -9.04 -1.40
C ILE A 202 12.21 -10.56 -1.32
N SER A 203 11.16 -11.11 -0.72
CA SER A 203 10.92 -12.56 -0.73
C SER A 203 9.88 -12.97 -1.78
N PHE A 204 10.09 -14.16 -2.33
CA PHE A 204 9.16 -14.84 -3.23
C PHE A 204 9.32 -16.35 -3.06
N ASP A 205 8.25 -17.11 -3.27
CA ASP A 205 8.26 -18.57 -3.19
C ASP A 205 8.31 -19.26 -4.55
N SER A 206 7.59 -18.68 -5.50
CA SER A 206 7.23 -19.27 -6.76
C SER A 206 7.56 -18.32 -7.91
N VAL A 207 7.81 -18.93 -9.06
CA VAL A 207 8.01 -18.23 -10.32
C VAL A 207 6.64 -18.17 -10.97
N SER A 208 5.93 -17.05 -10.82
CA SER A 208 4.67 -16.80 -11.53
C SER A 208 4.97 -15.96 -12.77
N MET A 209 4.02 -15.84 -13.71
CA MET A 209 4.14 -14.91 -14.84
C MET A 209 4.39 -13.46 -14.42
N GLU A 210 3.95 -13.12 -13.21
CA GLU A 210 4.14 -11.79 -12.64
C GLU A 210 5.52 -11.60 -12.02
N THR A 211 6.23 -12.71 -11.74
CA THR A 211 7.47 -12.82 -10.98
C THR A 211 8.43 -13.84 -11.61
N ILE A 212 8.70 -13.75 -12.92
CA ILE A 212 9.58 -14.71 -13.59
C ILE A 212 11.05 -14.40 -13.29
N PHE A 213 11.73 -15.40 -12.73
CA PHE A 213 13.17 -15.39 -12.49
C PHE A 213 13.85 -16.37 -13.45
N SER A 214 14.61 -15.85 -14.42
CA SER A 214 15.51 -16.70 -15.20
C SER A 214 16.87 -16.80 -14.51
N THR A 215 17.18 -17.96 -13.95
CA THR A 215 18.49 -18.24 -13.31
C THR A 215 19.66 -18.19 -14.29
N SER A 216 19.41 -18.40 -15.59
CA SER A 216 20.48 -18.51 -16.59
C SER A 216 21.05 -17.17 -17.08
N LYS A 217 20.37 -16.04 -16.84
CA LYS A 217 20.75 -14.73 -17.38
C LYS A 217 20.50 -13.54 -16.43
N GLU A 218 20.19 -13.79 -15.17
CA GLU A 218 19.77 -12.74 -14.21
C GLU A 218 18.64 -11.85 -14.76
N MET A 219 17.86 -12.36 -15.72
CA MET A 219 16.76 -11.60 -16.30
C MET A 219 15.55 -11.74 -15.40
N PHE A 220 15.29 -10.66 -14.68
CA PHE A 220 14.11 -10.39 -13.89
C PHE A 220 13.02 -9.89 -14.83
N ASN A 221 11.99 -10.70 -15.06
CA ASN A 221 10.94 -10.37 -15.99
C ASN A 221 9.57 -10.60 -15.35
N GLY A 222 8.67 -9.63 -15.47
CA GLY A 222 7.33 -9.69 -14.91
C GLY A 222 6.84 -8.32 -14.50
N ARG A 223 5.54 -8.07 -14.64
CA ARG A 223 4.95 -6.74 -14.40
C ARG A 223 5.19 -6.25 -12.96
N THR A 224 5.01 -7.14 -11.99
CA THR A 224 5.11 -6.83 -10.57
C THR A 224 6.55 -6.53 -10.20
N LEU A 225 7.45 -7.32 -10.77
CA LEU A 225 8.88 -7.14 -10.60
C LEU A 225 9.36 -5.83 -11.21
N GLU A 226 8.97 -5.50 -12.44
CA GLU A 226 9.29 -4.22 -13.06
C GLU A 226 8.72 -3.05 -12.24
N TRP A 227 7.47 -3.11 -11.75
CA TRP A 227 6.94 -2.09 -10.84
C TRP A 227 7.83 -1.88 -9.62
N ILE A 228 8.21 -2.95 -8.94
CA ILE A 228 9.01 -2.87 -7.72
C ILE A 228 10.40 -2.34 -8.01
N LEU A 229 11.06 -2.86 -9.05
CA LEU A 229 12.39 -2.45 -9.47
C LEU A 229 12.43 -0.98 -9.91
N ARG A 230 11.45 -0.52 -10.69
CA ARG A 230 11.35 0.89 -11.09
C ARG A 230 11.04 1.81 -9.92
N THR A 231 10.24 1.34 -8.96
CA THR A 231 10.02 2.08 -7.71
C THR A 231 11.34 2.22 -6.95
N PHE A 232 12.15 1.16 -6.87
CA PHE A 232 13.46 1.19 -6.23
C PHE A 232 14.45 2.13 -6.91
N GLU A 233 14.56 2.04 -8.23
CA GLU A 233 15.39 2.95 -9.01
C GLU A 233 14.99 4.42 -8.76
N HIS A 234 13.68 4.69 -8.74
CA HIS A 234 13.15 6.05 -8.50
C HIS A 234 13.54 6.61 -7.13
N ILE A 235 13.56 5.77 -6.09
CA ILE A 235 13.92 6.17 -4.72
C ILE A 235 15.39 5.93 -4.39
N ASN A 236 16.25 5.69 -5.39
CA ASN A 236 17.68 5.42 -5.21
C ASN A 236 17.97 4.32 -4.17
N GLY A 237 17.19 3.23 -4.22
CA GLY A 237 17.38 2.02 -3.40
C GLY A 237 18.03 0.89 -4.19
N THR A 238 18.62 -0.06 -3.47
CA THR A 238 19.03 -1.36 -4.04
C THR A 238 18.13 -2.48 -3.52
N TRP A 239 18.26 -3.68 -4.08
CA TRP A 239 17.41 -4.81 -3.70
C TRP A 239 18.18 -6.13 -3.63
N GLU A 240 17.70 -7.02 -2.77
CA GLU A 240 18.15 -8.39 -2.61
C GLU A 240 16.96 -9.35 -2.70
N PHE A 241 17.04 -10.27 -3.65
CA PHE A 241 16.01 -11.27 -3.88
C PHE A 241 16.28 -12.54 -3.06
N HIS A 242 15.26 -12.98 -2.33
CA HIS A 242 15.32 -14.19 -1.52
C HIS A 242 14.22 -15.17 -1.92
N LYS A 243 14.61 -16.18 -2.72
CA LYS A 243 13.72 -17.32 -2.98
C LYS A 243 13.51 -18.11 -1.69
N ARG A 244 12.26 -18.37 -1.33
CA ARG A 244 11.88 -19.17 -0.16
C ARG A 244 11.18 -20.44 -0.63
N ILE A 245 11.84 -21.57 -0.41
CA ILE A 245 11.28 -22.89 -0.72
C ILE A 245 10.69 -23.42 0.58
N CYS A 246 9.37 -23.53 0.64
CA CYS A 246 8.72 -24.30 1.69
C CYS A 246 8.84 -25.78 1.38
N ARG A 247 9.20 -26.58 2.39
CA ARG A 247 9.25 -28.02 2.23
C ARG A 247 7.85 -28.60 2.37
N GLU A 248 7.56 -29.67 1.65
CA GLU A 248 6.26 -30.36 1.68
C GLU A 248 5.89 -30.87 3.09
N ASP A 249 6.89 -31.17 3.93
CA ASP A 249 6.70 -31.64 5.31
C ASP A 249 6.47 -30.51 6.32
N GLU A 250 6.68 -29.26 5.91
CA GLU A 250 6.54 -28.11 6.80
C GLU A 250 5.06 -27.72 6.94
N ARG A 251 4.57 -27.61 8.19
CA ARG A 251 3.23 -27.09 8.45
C ARG A 251 3.07 -25.72 7.78
N GLU A 252 1.95 -25.53 7.09
CA GLU A 252 1.62 -24.33 6.33
C GLU A 252 1.87 -23.04 7.12
N GLU A 253 1.48 -23.00 8.40
CA GLU A 253 1.71 -21.84 9.28
C GLU A 253 3.21 -21.50 9.46
N ARG A 254 4.09 -22.50 9.55
CA ARG A 254 5.54 -22.27 9.68
C ARG A 254 6.14 -21.78 8.38
N CYS A 255 5.76 -22.40 7.26
CA CYS A 255 6.11 -21.94 5.92
C CYS A 255 5.70 -20.47 5.73
N PHE A 256 4.46 -20.15 6.08
CA PHE A 256 3.90 -18.81 6.02
C PHE A 256 4.65 -17.79 6.88
N ARG A 257 5.01 -18.16 8.11
CA ARG A 257 5.86 -17.32 8.97
C ARG A 257 7.25 -17.10 8.35
N ARG A 258 7.86 -18.13 7.78
CA ARG A 258 9.17 -18.04 7.09
C ARG A 258 9.13 -17.20 5.82
N LYS A 259 8.01 -17.19 5.10
CA LYS A 259 7.80 -16.32 3.93
C LYS A 259 7.81 -14.83 4.31
N ARG A 260 7.34 -14.50 5.52
CA ARG A 260 7.28 -13.12 6.05
C ARG A 260 8.53 -12.69 6.80
N LEU A 261 9.33 -13.62 7.29
CA LEU A 261 10.48 -13.39 8.15
C LEU A 261 11.78 -13.76 7.44
N PHE A 262 12.68 -12.79 7.28
CA PHE A 262 14.02 -13.01 6.76
C PHE A 262 14.87 -13.81 7.75
N ASP A 263 14.79 -13.43 9.02
CA ASP A 263 15.41 -14.12 10.16
C ASP A 263 14.40 -14.20 11.32
N ALA A 264 14.81 -14.70 12.49
CA ALA A 264 13.92 -14.88 13.64
C ALA A 264 13.18 -13.61 14.11
N LYS A 265 13.64 -12.41 13.73
CA LYS A 265 13.13 -11.12 14.21
C LYS A 265 12.86 -10.11 13.09
N THR A 266 13.52 -10.23 11.94
CA THR A 266 13.44 -9.26 10.84
C THR A 266 12.42 -9.73 9.82
N THR A 267 11.37 -8.93 9.62
CA THR A 267 10.42 -9.11 8.52
C THR A 267 11.07 -8.71 7.19
N PHE A 268 10.71 -9.40 6.11
CA PHE A 268 11.01 -8.91 4.77
C PHE A 268 10.39 -7.54 4.54
N ASP A 269 11.06 -6.73 3.73
CA ASP A 269 10.54 -5.41 3.36
C ASP A 269 9.35 -5.58 2.42
N PHE A 270 9.46 -6.54 1.50
CA PHE A 270 8.45 -6.86 0.50
C PHE A 270 8.31 -8.38 0.32
N VAL A 271 7.08 -8.87 0.27
CA VAL A 271 6.74 -10.27 -0.03
C VAL A 271 5.82 -10.26 -1.24
N LEU A 272 6.26 -10.89 -2.31
CA LEU A 272 5.63 -10.84 -3.64
C LEU A 272 4.38 -11.72 -3.80
N GLU A 273 4.03 -12.49 -2.78
CA GLU A 273 2.93 -13.44 -2.85
C GLU A 273 1.57 -12.75 -2.75
N PRO A 274 0.70 -12.91 -3.76
CA PRO A 274 -0.66 -12.41 -3.69
C PRO A 274 -1.48 -13.20 -2.67
N PHE A 275 -1.99 -12.52 -1.65
CA PHE A 275 -3.00 -13.11 -0.77
C PHE A 275 -4.36 -13.13 -1.47
N THR A 276 -5.17 -14.14 -1.22
CA THR A 276 -6.60 -14.13 -1.59
C THR A 276 -7.39 -13.84 -0.32
N TYR A 277 -8.07 -12.70 -0.27
CA TYR A 277 -9.06 -12.40 0.77
C TYR A 277 -10.46 -12.41 0.16
N ASP A 278 -11.39 -13.09 0.82
CA ASP A 278 -12.81 -13.11 0.46
C ASP A 278 -13.49 -11.79 0.90
N HIS A 279 -13.40 -10.75 0.07
CA HIS A 279 -14.05 -9.46 0.31
C HIS A 279 -15.33 -9.30 -0.53
N VAL A 280 -16.49 -9.60 0.07
CA VAL A 280 -17.83 -9.57 -0.55
C VAL A 280 -18.24 -8.17 -1.07
N ASP A 281 -17.79 -7.09 -0.45
CA ASP A 281 -18.19 -5.73 -0.85
C ASP A 281 -17.47 -5.25 -2.13
N ILE A 282 -16.17 -5.52 -2.23
CA ILE A 282 -15.38 -5.26 -3.46
C ILE A 282 -15.91 -6.13 -4.60
N ILE A 283 -16.27 -7.38 -4.30
CA ILE A 283 -16.90 -8.30 -5.25
C ILE A 283 -18.19 -7.71 -5.80
N THR A 284 -19.05 -7.11 -4.98
CA THR A 284 -20.33 -6.53 -5.45
C THR A 284 -20.11 -5.35 -6.43
N PHE A 285 -19.16 -4.47 -6.12
CA PHE A 285 -18.81 -3.35 -7.01
C PHE A 285 -18.19 -3.84 -8.33
N ILE A 286 -17.27 -4.81 -8.27
CA ILE A 286 -16.65 -5.39 -9.46
C ILE A 286 -17.68 -6.17 -10.28
N LEU A 287 -18.56 -6.96 -9.66
CA LEU A 287 -19.62 -7.69 -10.34
C LEU A 287 -20.55 -6.75 -11.10
N SER A 288 -20.85 -5.57 -10.55
CA SER A 288 -21.68 -4.56 -11.22
C SER A 288 -20.99 -4.03 -12.49
N ASN A 289 -19.71 -3.65 -12.40
CA ASN A 289 -18.93 -3.19 -13.56
C ASN A 289 -18.69 -4.30 -14.60
N VAL A 290 -18.47 -5.53 -14.17
CA VAL A 290 -18.32 -6.71 -15.03
C VAL A 290 -19.64 -7.03 -15.73
N TYR A 291 -20.78 -6.88 -15.04
CA TYR A 291 -22.09 -7.11 -15.62
C TYR A 291 -22.38 -6.12 -16.76
N GLU A 292 -22.10 -4.83 -16.54
CA GLU A 292 -22.22 -3.80 -17.58
C GLU A 292 -21.30 -4.09 -18.78
N SER A 293 -20.03 -4.38 -18.51
CA SER A 293 -19.05 -4.71 -19.56
C SER A 293 -19.43 -5.96 -20.35
N LYS A 294 -20.02 -6.96 -19.68
CA LYS A 294 -20.45 -8.23 -20.29
C LYS A 294 -21.71 -8.09 -21.12
N ILE A 295 -22.65 -7.23 -20.73
CA ILE A 295 -23.79 -6.87 -21.58
C ILE A 295 -23.28 -6.21 -22.88
N ILE A 296 -22.31 -5.29 -22.78
CA ILE A 296 -21.67 -4.67 -23.96
C ILE A 296 -20.95 -5.72 -24.82
N ALA A 297 -20.26 -6.68 -24.20
CA ALA A 297 -19.59 -7.76 -24.92
C ALA A 297 -20.57 -8.72 -25.63
N TYR A 298 -21.71 -9.04 -25.01
CA TYR A 298 -22.75 -9.87 -25.66
C TYR A 298 -23.46 -9.16 -26.79
N MET A 299 -23.62 -7.85 -26.68
CA MET A 299 -24.13 -7.03 -27.77
C MET A 299 -23.16 -7.09 -28.95
N THR A 300 -21.85 -6.99 -28.69
CA THR A 300 -20.84 -6.90 -29.75
C THR A 300 -20.40 -8.25 -30.35
N SER A 301 -20.44 -9.37 -29.62
CA SER A 301 -19.89 -10.65 -30.09
C SER A 301 -20.96 -11.75 -30.26
N TYR A 302 -21.42 -11.97 -31.50
CA TYR A 302 -22.33 -13.08 -31.83
C TYR A 302 -21.51 -14.29 -32.34
N PRO A 303 -21.42 -15.42 -31.62
CA PRO A 303 -20.68 -16.57 -32.10
C PRO A 303 -21.39 -17.27 -33.26
N ASN A 304 -20.60 -17.70 -34.25
CA ASN A 304 -21.09 -18.45 -35.41
C ASN A 304 -20.99 -19.99 -35.26
N VAL A 305 -20.60 -20.54 -34.10
CA VAL A 305 -20.67 -21.99 -33.80
C VAL A 305 -20.79 -22.19 -32.28
N ALA A 306 -21.48 -23.24 -31.83
CA ALA A 306 -21.67 -23.61 -30.42
C ALA A 306 -20.38 -24.10 -29.75
N ASN A 307 -19.47 -23.17 -29.45
CA ASN A 307 -18.33 -23.44 -28.58
C ASN A 307 -18.78 -23.47 -27.12
N PRO A 308 -18.24 -24.35 -26.27
CA PRO A 308 -18.54 -24.34 -24.84
C PRO A 308 -18.14 -22.98 -24.26
N ARG A 309 -19.06 -22.33 -23.55
CA ARG A 309 -18.85 -21.02 -22.92
C ARG A 309 -19.08 -21.03 -21.42
N SER A 310 -19.81 -22.03 -20.92
CA SER A 310 -20.17 -22.22 -19.52
C SER A 310 -19.59 -23.51 -18.95
N LEU A 311 -19.59 -23.62 -17.62
CA LEU A 311 -19.24 -24.87 -16.92
C LEU A 311 -20.15 -26.04 -17.30
N GLU A 312 -21.42 -25.76 -17.55
CA GLU A 312 -22.40 -26.78 -17.97
C GLU A 312 -22.06 -27.34 -19.36
N ASP A 313 -21.60 -26.48 -20.28
CA ASP A 313 -21.15 -26.95 -21.59
C ASP A 313 -19.92 -27.86 -21.46
N LEU A 314 -19.00 -27.57 -20.53
CA LEU A 314 -17.87 -28.45 -20.23
C LEU A 314 -18.33 -29.81 -19.67
N LEU A 315 -19.29 -29.78 -18.74
CA LEU A 315 -19.88 -30.99 -18.15
C LEU A 315 -20.53 -31.86 -19.23
N GLN A 316 -21.31 -31.25 -20.13
CA GLN A 316 -21.96 -31.96 -21.24
C GLN A 316 -20.97 -32.48 -22.28
N ALA A 317 -19.90 -31.73 -22.54
CA ALA A 317 -18.83 -32.13 -23.45
C ALA A 317 -17.88 -33.19 -22.85
N GLY A 318 -18.00 -33.51 -21.55
CA GLY A 318 -17.09 -34.42 -20.86
C GLY A 318 -15.64 -33.91 -20.79
N VAL A 319 -15.46 -32.59 -20.82
CA VAL A 319 -14.13 -31.95 -20.75
C VAL A 319 -13.73 -31.81 -19.29
N VAL A 320 -12.49 -32.20 -18.99
CA VAL A 320 -11.94 -32.20 -17.64
C VAL A 320 -10.99 -31.02 -17.46
N ILE A 321 -11.16 -30.24 -16.39
CA ILE A 321 -10.21 -29.20 -15.99
C ILE A 321 -9.13 -29.85 -15.13
N VAL A 322 -7.88 -29.79 -15.57
CA VAL A 322 -6.76 -30.29 -14.77
C VAL A 322 -6.08 -29.11 -14.09
N THR A 323 -5.91 -29.19 -12.77
CA THR A 323 -5.33 -28.12 -11.96
C THR A 323 -4.38 -28.69 -10.90
N ASP A 324 -3.43 -27.87 -10.49
CA ASP A 324 -2.70 -28.10 -9.24
C ASP A 324 -3.67 -27.95 -8.06
N ASP A 325 -3.41 -28.72 -7.01
CA ASP A 325 -4.09 -28.61 -5.72
C ASP A 325 -3.88 -27.21 -5.10
N ALA A 326 -2.65 -26.70 -5.20
CA ALA A 326 -2.28 -25.38 -4.67
C ALA A 326 -3.05 -24.23 -5.36
N ASP A 327 -3.39 -24.41 -6.64
CA ASP A 327 -4.14 -23.45 -7.45
C ASP A 327 -5.64 -23.77 -7.53
N SER A 328 -6.17 -24.55 -6.58
CA SER A 328 -7.57 -24.93 -6.61
C SER A 328 -8.54 -23.80 -6.28
N TYR A 329 -8.08 -22.63 -5.80
CA TYR A 329 -8.91 -21.44 -5.51
C TYR A 329 -10.21 -21.74 -4.74
N GLY A 330 -10.20 -22.71 -3.81
CA GLY A 330 -11.37 -23.11 -3.03
C GLY A 330 -12.40 -23.98 -3.77
N VAL A 331 -12.14 -24.36 -5.03
CA VAL A 331 -13.01 -25.24 -5.86
C VAL A 331 -13.28 -26.57 -5.17
N LYS A 332 -12.34 -27.07 -4.37
CA LYS A 332 -12.48 -28.31 -3.58
C LYS A 332 -13.64 -28.31 -2.58
N ILE A 333 -14.15 -27.13 -2.21
CA ILE A 333 -15.19 -27.01 -1.19
C ILE A 333 -16.57 -27.38 -1.78
N ASP A 334 -16.78 -27.25 -3.09
CA ASP A 334 -18.06 -27.51 -3.74
C ASP A 334 -18.04 -28.84 -4.52
N PRO A 335 -18.82 -29.85 -4.09
CA PRO A 335 -18.85 -31.19 -4.71
C PRO A 335 -19.27 -31.19 -6.19
N ARG A 336 -19.91 -30.12 -6.68
CA ARG A 336 -20.26 -30.01 -8.11
C ARG A 336 -19.02 -30.01 -8.99
N PHE A 337 -17.90 -29.51 -8.47
CA PHE A 337 -16.65 -29.43 -9.21
C PHE A 337 -15.88 -30.76 -9.29
N ASP A 338 -16.16 -31.75 -8.44
CA ASP A 338 -15.46 -33.05 -8.45
C ASP A 338 -15.60 -33.81 -9.78
N ARG A 339 -16.66 -33.49 -10.54
CA ARG A 339 -16.93 -34.05 -11.87
C ARG A 339 -16.04 -33.45 -12.95
N VAL A 340 -15.69 -32.17 -12.84
CA VAL A 340 -14.96 -31.42 -13.87
C VAL A 340 -13.49 -31.27 -13.51
N PHE A 341 -13.18 -31.00 -12.24
CA PHE A 341 -11.83 -30.74 -11.79
C PHE A 341 -11.13 -32.04 -11.40
N LYS A 342 -9.96 -32.28 -12.00
CA LYS A 342 -9.04 -33.34 -11.59
C LYS A 342 -7.75 -32.70 -11.12
N TYR A 343 -7.40 -33.04 -9.88
CA TYR A 343 -6.20 -32.52 -9.22
C TYR A 343 -5.03 -33.44 -9.54
N ASN A 344 -3.98 -32.89 -10.13
CA ASN A 344 -2.76 -33.63 -10.41
C ASN A 344 -1.57 -32.79 -9.92
N PRO A 345 -0.88 -33.19 -8.82
CA PRO A 345 0.24 -32.43 -8.27
C PRO A 345 1.48 -32.45 -9.19
N SER A 346 1.51 -33.33 -10.21
CA SER A 346 2.57 -33.35 -11.22
C SER A 346 2.25 -32.47 -12.43
N TYR A 347 1.15 -31.72 -12.42
CA TYR A 347 0.69 -30.89 -13.54
C TYR A 347 1.43 -29.55 -13.63
N GLY A 348 2.77 -29.60 -13.59
CA GLY A 348 3.62 -28.45 -13.87
C GLY A 348 3.61 -28.06 -15.36
N SER A 349 4.46 -27.08 -15.71
CA SER A 349 4.59 -26.50 -17.07
C SER A 349 4.85 -27.48 -18.22
N GLU A 350 5.12 -28.75 -17.92
CA GLU A 350 5.47 -29.78 -18.90
C GLU A 350 4.25 -30.36 -19.65
N MET A 351 3.02 -30.13 -19.17
CA MET A 351 1.81 -30.78 -19.74
C MET A 351 0.92 -29.84 -20.59
N PHE A 352 1.43 -28.68 -20.99
CA PHE A 352 0.71 -27.81 -21.92
C PHE A 352 0.66 -28.41 -23.33
N ASP A 353 -0.44 -29.11 -23.62
CA ASP A 353 -0.74 -29.72 -24.91
C ASP A 353 -2.07 -29.18 -25.47
N PRO A 354 -2.03 -28.09 -26.26
CA PRO A 354 -3.23 -27.50 -26.86
C PRO A 354 -3.87 -28.40 -27.94
N SER A 355 -3.28 -29.56 -28.26
CA SER A 355 -3.90 -30.53 -29.17
C SER A 355 -4.89 -31.46 -28.48
N ASN A 356 -4.86 -31.52 -27.13
CA ASN A 356 -5.78 -32.37 -26.39
C ASN A 356 -7.13 -31.68 -26.16
N THR A 357 -8.14 -32.12 -26.90
CA THR A 357 -9.51 -31.57 -26.82
C THR A 357 -10.29 -32.01 -25.59
N HIS A 358 -9.77 -32.94 -24.79
CA HIS A 358 -10.43 -33.46 -23.59
C HIS A 358 -10.03 -32.72 -22.30
N PHE A 359 -9.03 -31.85 -22.38
CA PHE A 359 -8.56 -31.08 -21.24
C PHE A 359 -8.88 -29.59 -21.40
N ALA A 360 -9.30 -29.00 -20.28
CA ALA A 360 -9.37 -27.57 -20.10
C ALA A 360 -8.34 -27.14 -19.05
N TYR A 361 -7.89 -25.89 -19.18
CA TYR A 361 -6.95 -25.27 -18.27
C TYR A 361 -7.67 -24.22 -17.43
N CYS A 362 -7.34 -24.15 -16.14
CA CYS A 362 -7.75 -23.04 -15.28
C CYS A 362 -6.52 -22.31 -14.73
N GLY A 363 -6.71 -21.03 -14.44
CA GLY A 363 -5.64 -20.15 -13.99
C GLY A 363 -6.15 -18.71 -13.95
N ARG A 364 -5.27 -17.77 -13.64
CA ARG A 364 -5.64 -16.35 -13.64
C ARG A 364 -5.90 -15.90 -15.07
N SER A 365 -6.77 -14.89 -15.25
CA SER A 365 -7.15 -14.40 -16.59
C SER A 365 -5.92 -14.09 -17.48
N ARG A 366 -4.85 -13.51 -16.92
CA ARG A 366 -3.61 -13.22 -17.67
C ARG A 366 -2.79 -14.46 -18.01
N GLU A 367 -2.79 -15.47 -17.15
CA GLU A 367 -2.10 -16.75 -17.40
C GLU A 367 -2.83 -17.55 -18.47
N ILE A 368 -4.17 -17.57 -18.41
CA ILE A 368 -5.00 -18.16 -19.46
C ILE A 368 -4.82 -17.40 -20.77
N GLN A 369 -4.75 -16.07 -20.74
CA GLN A 369 -4.46 -15.27 -21.92
C GLN A 369 -3.09 -15.63 -22.49
N PHE A 370 -2.07 -15.85 -21.65
CA PHE A 370 -0.77 -16.34 -22.10
C PHE A 370 -0.86 -17.71 -22.80
N PHE A 371 -1.68 -18.64 -22.30
CA PHE A 371 -1.87 -19.94 -22.95
C PHE A 371 -2.60 -19.83 -24.27
N VAL A 372 -3.64 -19.00 -24.34
CA VAL A 372 -4.34 -18.69 -25.60
C VAL A 372 -3.37 -18.08 -26.60
N ASP A 373 -2.58 -17.12 -26.15
CA ASP A 373 -1.50 -16.45 -26.87
C ASP A 373 -0.21 -17.30 -26.91
N HIS A 374 -0.28 -18.62 -26.73
CA HIS A 374 0.87 -19.46 -26.95
C HIS A 374 0.93 -19.83 -28.45
N PRO A 375 2.12 -19.81 -29.10
CA PRO A 375 2.26 -20.18 -30.51
C PRO A 375 1.73 -21.58 -30.85
N LYS A 376 1.90 -22.54 -29.93
CA LYS A 376 1.36 -23.91 -30.09
C LYS A 376 -0.18 -23.98 -30.03
N SER A 377 -0.83 -22.99 -29.43
CA SER A 377 -2.29 -22.93 -29.34
C SER A 377 -2.93 -22.52 -30.65
N HIS A 378 -2.16 -21.96 -31.58
CA HIS A 378 -2.68 -21.49 -32.84
C HIS A 378 -2.62 -22.58 -33.90
N ASP A 379 -3.72 -22.79 -34.60
CA ASP A 379 -3.76 -23.70 -35.73
C ASP A 379 -2.98 -23.09 -36.92
N PRO A 380 -1.97 -23.78 -37.48
CA PRO A 380 -1.12 -23.23 -38.53
C PRO A 380 -1.87 -22.86 -39.82
N GLN A 381 -3.02 -23.49 -40.09
CA GLN A 381 -3.80 -23.23 -41.30
C GLN A 381 -4.74 -22.03 -41.12
N THR A 382 -5.60 -22.09 -40.10
CA THR A 382 -6.61 -21.05 -39.86
C THR A 382 -6.05 -19.82 -39.15
N LYS A 383 -4.88 -19.94 -38.51
CA LYS A 383 -4.28 -18.95 -37.61
C LYS A 383 -5.16 -18.58 -36.41
N LEU A 384 -6.23 -19.34 -36.14
CA LEU A 384 -7.08 -19.14 -34.99
C LEU A 384 -6.50 -19.90 -33.79
N SER A 385 -6.72 -19.36 -32.58
CA SER A 385 -6.45 -20.10 -31.35
C SER A 385 -7.38 -21.31 -31.26
N ARG A 386 -6.82 -22.47 -30.94
CA ARG A 386 -7.51 -23.72 -30.58
C ARG A 386 -8.08 -23.66 -29.17
N LEU A 387 -7.56 -22.76 -28.34
CA LEU A 387 -8.05 -22.51 -26.99
C LEU A 387 -9.06 -21.36 -27.00
N ILE A 388 -10.11 -21.53 -26.22
CA ILE A 388 -11.19 -20.56 -26.05
C ILE A 388 -11.32 -20.27 -24.55
N ILE A 389 -11.35 -18.99 -24.19
CA ILE A 389 -11.62 -18.57 -22.83
C ILE A 389 -13.12 -18.66 -22.57
N LEU A 390 -13.50 -19.30 -21.47
CA LEU A 390 -14.90 -19.40 -21.04
C LEU A 390 -15.37 -18.08 -20.44
N ASP A 391 -15.82 -17.16 -21.30
CA ASP A 391 -16.32 -15.83 -20.93
C ASP A 391 -17.55 -15.86 -19.99
N ARG A 392 -18.26 -17.00 -19.90
CA ARG A 392 -19.41 -17.17 -19.02
C ARG A 392 -19.11 -17.90 -17.72
N PHE A 393 -17.88 -18.35 -17.51
CA PHE A 393 -17.49 -19.08 -16.32
C PHE A 393 -16.19 -18.51 -15.73
N ALA A 394 -16.31 -17.98 -14.52
CA ALA A 394 -15.16 -17.65 -13.68
C ALA A 394 -15.31 -18.42 -12.37
N ILE A 395 -14.23 -19.04 -11.92
CA ILE A 395 -14.18 -19.75 -10.63
C ILE A 395 -14.39 -18.76 -9.49
N GLY A 396 -13.77 -17.58 -9.60
CA GLY A 396 -13.87 -16.50 -8.63
C GLY A 396 -13.08 -15.28 -9.06
N LEU A 397 -13.05 -14.29 -8.19
CA LEU A 397 -12.20 -13.11 -8.33
C LEU A 397 -10.99 -13.27 -7.40
N VAL A 398 -9.80 -13.21 -7.98
CA VAL A 398 -8.54 -13.19 -7.24
C VAL A 398 -8.00 -11.77 -7.29
N VAL A 399 -8.00 -11.09 -6.14
CA VAL A 399 -7.36 -9.77 -5.98
C VAL A 399 -5.98 -10.01 -5.37
N PRO A 400 -4.88 -9.78 -6.12
CA PRO A 400 -3.55 -9.95 -5.56
C PRO A 400 -3.29 -8.86 -4.51
N PHE A 401 -2.80 -9.27 -3.34
CA PHE A 401 -2.27 -8.34 -2.33
C PHE A 401 -0.80 -8.59 -2.11
N TYR A 402 0.02 -7.55 -2.15
CA TYR A 402 1.43 -7.65 -1.78
C TYR A 402 1.59 -7.44 -0.29
N PHE A 403 2.29 -8.34 0.40
CA PHE A 403 2.59 -8.14 1.80
C PHE A 403 3.85 -7.29 1.93
N ILE A 404 3.66 -6.10 2.44
CA ILE A 404 4.74 -5.21 2.85
C ILE A 404 4.88 -5.37 4.37
N GLY A 405 6.12 -5.49 4.86
CA GLY A 405 6.37 -5.70 6.28
C GLY A 405 5.63 -4.68 7.17
N ARG A 406 5.18 -5.12 8.35
CA ARG A 406 4.49 -4.24 9.32
C ARG A 406 5.36 -3.01 9.61
N ARG A 407 4.73 -1.82 9.58
CA ARG A 407 5.37 -0.50 9.74
C ARG A 407 6.54 -0.25 8.77
N ASN A 408 6.51 -0.82 7.57
CA ASN A 408 7.48 -0.46 6.55
C ASN A 408 7.14 0.95 6.03
N PRO A 409 8.02 1.95 6.17
CA PRO A 409 7.76 3.32 5.73
C PRO A 409 7.52 3.43 4.22
N LEU A 410 7.97 2.43 3.45
CA LEU A 410 7.83 2.42 1.99
C LEU A 410 6.47 1.96 1.50
N ARG A 411 5.60 1.48 2.40
CA ARG A 411 4.28 0.96 2.05
C ARG A 411 3.48 1.95 1.21
N ASP A 412 3.37 3.19 1.67
CA ASP A 412 2.61 4.21 0.97
C ASP A 412 3.27 4.61 -0.36
N ARG A 413 4.62 4.60 -0.42
CA ARG A 413 5.36 4.87 -1.65
C ARG A 413 5.08 3.82 -2.72
N PHE A 414 5.17 2.53 -2.36
CA PHE A 414 4.88 1.43 -3.27
C PHE A 414 3.46 1.51 -3.79
N ARG A 415 2.49 1.76 -2.90
CA ARG A 415 1.08 1.93 -3.27
C ARG A 415 0.88 3.07 -4.26
N GLN A 416 1.50 4.24 -4.03
CA GLN A 416 1.40 5.37 -4.94
C GLN A 416 2.03 5.06 -6.30
N CYS A 417 3.19 4.40 -6.32
CA CYS A 417 3.85 4.02 -7.57
C CYS A 417 3.05 2.96 -8.34
N GLU A 418 2.41 2.02 -7.63
CA GLU A 418 1.53 1.02 -8.23
C GLU A 418 0.37 1.68 -8.97
N ILE A 419 -0.34 2.58 -8.29
CA ILE A 419 -1.44 3.36 -8.86
C ILE A 419 -0.96 4.16 -10.07
N ALA A 420 0.15 4.90 -9.93
CA ALA A 420 0.71 5.70 -11.01
C ALA A 420 1.11 4.85 -12.23
N PHE A 421 1.73 3.69 -12.03
CA PHE A 421 2.10 2.80 -13.13
C PHE A 421 0.91 2.11 -13.78
N GLN A 422 -0.13 1.80 -13.00
CA GLN A 422 -1.37 1.27 -13.52
C GLN A 422 -2.11 2.32 -14.36
N GLU A 423 -2.26 3.55 -13.85
CA GLU A 423 -2.91 4.67 -14.54
C GLU A 423 -2.15 5.08 -15.81
N ALA A 424 -0.82 4.99 -15.80
CA ALA A 424 0.02 5.22 -16.96
C ALA A 424 0.01 4.05 -17.98
N GLY A 425 -0.66 2.93 -17.69
CA GLY A 425 -0.67 1.74 -18.55
C GLY A 425 0.65 0.96 -18.59
N LEU A 426 1.62 1.28 -17.71
CA LEU A 426 2.93 0.64 -17.67
C LEU A 426 2.84 -0.84 -17.26
N MET A 427 1.89 -1.17 -16.38
CA MET A 427 1.65 -2.56 -15.96
C MET A 427 1.23 -3.47 -17.13
N ASP A 428 0.43 -2.94 -18.06
CA ASP A 428 0.00 -3.66 -19.25
C ASP A 428 1.11 -3.68 -20.30
N PHE A 429 1.80 -2.56 -20.48
CA PHE A 429 3.00 -2.48 -21.32
C PHE A 429 4.04 -3.54 -20.94
N TRP A 430 4.37 -3.71 -19.65
CA TRP A 430 5.34 -4.72 -19.21
C TRP A 430 4.84 -6.14 -19.40
N SER A 431 3.53 -6.37 -19.27
CA SER A 431 2.93 -7.67 -19.56
C SER A 431 3.08 -8.01 -21.05
N VAL A 432 2.78 -7.07 -21.94
CA VAL A 432 2.95 -7.24 -23.40
C VAL A 432 4.42 -7.38 -23.77
N LYS A 433 5.31 -6.56 -23.21
CA LYS A 433 6.76 -6.66 -23.38
C LYS A 433 7.27 -8.04 -22.97
N PHE A 434 6.78 -8.58 -21.85
CA PHE A 434 7.12 -9.92 -21.41
C PHE A 434 6.69 -10.99 -22.42
N LEU A 435 5.46 -10.89 -22.98
CA LEU A 435 5.00 -11.76 -24.06
C LEU A 435 5.89 -11.65 -25.31
N HIS A 436 6.25 -10.43 -25.71
CA HIS A 436 7.13 -10.18 -26.85
C HIS A 436 8.50 -10.83 -26.67
N GLN A 437 9.07 -10.75 -25.48
CA GLN A 437 10.38 -11.33 -25.19
C GLN A 437 10.30 -12.87 -25.13
N THR A 438 9.20 -13.41 -24.62
CA THR A 438 9.01 -14.85 -24.47
C THR A 438 8.73 -15.55 -25.81
N PHE A 439 7.89 -14.95 -26.66
CA PHE A 439 7.45 -15.56 -27.92
C PHE A 439 8.04 -14.94 -29.19
N GLY A 440 8.68 -13.78 -29.09
CA GLY A 440 9.26 -13.04 -30.20
C GLY A 440 8.28 -12.08 -30.91
N MET A 441 8.83 -11.04 -31.55
CA MET A 441 8.06 -9.96 -32.22
C MET A 441 7.09 -10.42 -33.31
N LYS A 442 7.46 -11.47 -34.08
CA LYS A 442 6.63 -11.99 -35.18
C LYS A 442 5.31 -12.57 -34.69
N TYR A 443 5.24 -12.95 -33.41
CA TYR A 443 4.08 -13.56 -32.83
C TYR A 443 3.02 -12.52 -32.46
N VAL A 444 3.42 -11.40 -31.86
CA VAL A 444 2.44 -10.41 -31.37
C VAL A 444 1.80 -9.60 -32.50
N VAL A 445 2.51 -9.36 -33.60
CA VAL A 445 1.91 -8.72 -34.79
C VAL A 445 0.75 -9.57 -35.35
N ARG A 446 0.82 -10.91 -35.25
CA ARG A 446 -0.29 -11.78 -35.70
C ARG A 446 -1.50 -11.72 -34.78
N LEU A 447 -1.29 -11.52 -33.48
CA LEU A 447 -2.37 -11.33 -32.51
C LEU A 447 -3.10 -10.00 -32.73
N SER A 448 -2.37 -8.91 -32.99
CA SER A 448 -2.99 -7.61 -33.29
C SER A 448 -3.81 -7.64 -34.58
N ASP A 449 -3.36 -8.37 -35.60
CA ASP A 449 -4.09 -8.50 -36.87
C ASP A 449 -5.37 -9.34 -36.72
N ALA A 450 -5.36 -10.38 -35.87
CA ALA A 450 -6.54 -11.19 -35.58
C ALA A 450 -7.62 -10.40 -34.82
N ALA A 451 -7.21 -9.49 -33.93
CA ALA A 451 -8.14 -8.63 -33.17
C ALA A 451 -8.85 -7.57 -34.05
N GLY A 452 -8.26 -7.16 -35.17
CA GLY A 452 -8.80 -6.11 -36.04
C GLY A 452 -9.92 -6.53 -37.01
N SER A 453 -10.18 -7.84 -37.17
CA SER A 453 -11.01 -8.36 -38.27
C SER A 453 -12.50 -8.58 -37.94
N THR A 454 -12.94 -8.48 -36.68
CA THR A 454 -14.37 -8.66 -36.37
C THR A 454 -15.09 -7.32 -36.41
N GLY A 455 -15.54 -6.93 -37.60
CA GLY A 455 -16.44 -5.80 -37.81
C GLY A 455 -17.78 -6.02 -37.10
N ASN A 456 -17.82 -5.71 -35.81
CA ASN A 456 -18.99 -5.82 -34.96
C ASN A 456 -19.72 -4.47 -34.92
N HIS A 457 -20.40 -4.11 -36.02
CA HIS A 457 -21.38 -3.02 -35.95
C HIS A 457 -22.63 -3.53 -35.22
N LEU A 458 -22.92 -2.94 -34.07
CA LEU A 458 -24.10 -3.26 -33.28
C LEU A 458 -25.34 -2.66 -33.97
N GLY A 459 -26.13 -3.49 -34.65
CA GLY A 459 -27.42 -3.09 -35.18
C GLY A 459 -28.44 -2.81 -34.07
N MET A 460 -29.30 -1.80 -34.26
CA MET A 460 -30.38 -1.44 -33.31
C MET A 460 -31.40 -2.56 -33.10
N ASP A 461 -31.51 -3.49 -34.05
CA ASP A 461 -32.33 -4.69 -33.96
C ASP A 461 -31.96 -5.58 -32.76
N LYS A 462 -30.67 -5.57 -32.35
CA LYS A 462 -30.20 -6.36 -31.20
C LYS A 462 -30.41 -5.70 -29.84
N LEU A 463 -30.72 -4.40 -29.80
CA LEU A 463 -31.02 -3.64 -28.57
C LEU A 463 -32.52 -3.68 -28.18
N GLY A 464 -33.37 -4.26 -29.02
CA GLY A 464 -34.83 -4.30 -28.84
C GLY A 464 -35.29 -4.79 -27.46
N PRO A 465 -34.80 -5.94 -26.95
CA PRO A 465 -35.23 -6.46 -25.64
C PRO A 465 -34.90 -5.54 -24.46
N VAL A 466 -33.76 -4.84 -24.51
CA VAL A 466 -33.34 -3.89 -23.45
C VAL A 466 -34.28 -2.68 -23.45
N CYS A 467 -34.64 -2.18 -24.62
CA CYS A 467 -35.60 -1.08 -24.75
C CYS A 467 -36.98 -1.47 -24.20
N VAL A 468 -37.44 -2.70 -24.47
CA VAL A 468 -38.70 -3.23 -23.93
C VAL A 468 -38.64 -3.31 -22.40
N LEU A 469 -37.56 -3.85 -21.84
CA LEU A 469 -37.40 -3.99 -20.39
C LEU A 469 -37.38 -2.62 -19.69
N TRP A 470 -36.71 -1.64 -20.29
CA TRP A 470 -36.67 -0.26 -19.79
C TRP A 470 -38.06 0.40 -19.82
N ILE A 471 -38.82 0.22 -20.90
CA ILE A 471 -40.20 0.73 -21.01
C ILE A 471 -41.10 0.09 -19.96
N VAL A 472 -41.02 -1.23 -19.77
CA VAL A 472 -41.80 -1.96 -18.75
C VAL A 472 -41.43 -1.48 -17.34
N GLY A 473 -40.14 -1.34 -17.05
CA GLY A 473 -39.65 -0.85 -15.76
C GLY A 473 -40.13 0.56 -15.44
N CYS A 474 -40.04 1.49 -16.41
CA CYS A 474 -40.56 2.84 -16.26
C CYS A 474 -42.09 2.86 -16.07
N GLY A 475 -42.82 2.00 -16.78
CA GLY A 475 -44.26 1.85 -16.63
C GLY A 475 -44.68 1.38 -15.24
N LEU A 476 -43.99 0.36 -14.71
CA LEU A 476 -44.23 -0.14 -13.35
C LEU A 476 -43.89 0.90 -12.28
N ALA A 477 -42.79 1.63 -12.43
CA ALA A 477 -42.42 2.71 -11.51
C ALA A 477 -43.46 3.84 -11.50
N ALA A 478 -43.97 4.23 -12.67
CA ALA A 478 -45.04 5.23 -12.77
C ALA A 478 -46.35 4.76 -12.12
N LEU A 479 -46.70 3.48 -12.25
CA LEU A 479 -47.88 2.91 -11.60
C LEU A 479 -47.76 2.91 -10.07
N VAL A 480 -46.59 2.52 -9.53
CA VAL A 480 -46.33 2.57 -8.09
C VAL A 480 -46.41 4.01 -7.58
N PHE A 481 -45.75 4.95 -8.27
CA PHE A 481 -45.78 6.36 -7.90
C PHE A 481 -47.20 6.94 -7.90
N ALA A 482 -48.01 6.63 -8.92
CA ALA A 482 -49.40 7.06 -8.98
C ALA A 482 -50.25 6.44 -7.85
N GLY A 483 -50.00 5.17 -7.50
CA GLY A 483 -50.65 4.50 -6.39
C GLY A 483 -50.32 5.13 -5.03
N GLU A 484 -49.05 5.42 -4.78
CA GLU A 484 -48.58 6.12 -3.58
C GLU A 484 -49.17 7.53 -3.49
N TRP A 485 -49.18 8.28 -4.59
CA TRP A 485 -49.74 9.62 -4.63
C TRP A 485 -51.26 9.62 -4.38
N GLY A 486 -51.98 8.66 -4.96
CA GLY A 486 -53.41 8.45 -4.71
C GLY A 486 -53.70 8.14 -3.25
N TRP A 487 -52.90 7.28 -2.63
CA TRP A 487 -53.01 6.95 -1.21
C TRP A 487 -52.79 8.18 -0.32
N VAL A 488 -51.77 8.99 -0.61
CA VAL A 488 -51.48 10.25 0.11
C VAL A 488 -52.65 11.24 -0.01
N LEU A 489 -53.24 11.40 -1.20
CA LEU A 489 -54.40 12.27 -1.40
C LEU A 489 -55.63 11.81 -0.59
N ILE A 490 -55.87 10.51 -0.49
CA ILE A 490 -56.94 9.94 0.32
C ILE A 490 -56.71 10.28 1.81
N GLN A 491 -55.49 10.14 2.31
CA GLN A 491 -55.16 10.50 3.68
C GLN A 491 -55.33 12.00 3.98
N ILE A 492 -54.94 12.88 3.04
CA ILE A 492 -55.12 14.33 3.19
C ILE A 492 -56.60 14.70 3.22
N ARG A 493 -57.43 14.12 2.33
CA ARG A 493 -58.89 14.35 2.34
C ARG A 493 -59.53 13.86 3.64
N GLY A 494 -59.10 12.71 4.17
CA GLY A 494 -59.59 12.19 5.45
C GLY A 494 -59.29 13.10 6.65
N ARG A 495 -58.22 13.91 6.59
CA ARG A 495 -57.88 14.89 7.64
C ARG A 495 -58.59 16.24 7.51
N ILE A 496 -59.16 16.57 6.35
CA ILE A 496 -59.91 17.83 6.13
C ILE A 496 -61.39 17.69 6.57
N TRP A 497 -61.86 16.45 6.77
CA TRP A 497 -63.23 16.14 7.20
C TRP A 497 -63.35 15.72 8.68
N VAL A 498 -62.27 15.88 9.45
CA VAL A 498 -62.26 15.85 10.92
C VAL A 498 -61.95 17.26 11.39
#